data_AF-A0A9E4G2L0-F1
#
_entry.id   AF-A0A9E4G2L0-F1
#
_cell.length_a   1.000
_cell.length_b   1.000
_cell.length_c   1.000
_cell.angle_alpha   90.00
_cell.angle_beta   90.00
_cell.angle_gamma   90.00
#
_symmetry.space_group_name_H-M   'P 1'
#
loop_
_entity.id
_entity.type
_entity.pdbx_description
1 polymer ?
#
loop_
_entity_poly.entity_id
_entity_poly.type
_entity_poly.pdbx_seq_one_letter_code
_entity_poly.pdbx_strand_id
1 'polypeptide(L)'
;MASLNTFGAILSHAVALESQLSAWYTRLGEADKAKAADKRRKKLERVRRENVVEITLEPIEGLSADDYALDLSGDSDAAQATAAQIAAAFYADVAPKINVRAAQRALERCGKEHVKQLI
;
A
#
# COMPACT_ATOMS: atom_id res chain seq x y z
N MET A 1 7.79 -8.97 -13.03
CA MET A 1 6.38 -8.60 -13.20
C MET A 1 5.54 -9.41 -12.22
N ALA A 2 5.32 -8.87 -11.01
CA ALA A 2 4.37 -9.49 -10.08
C ALA A 2 2.95 -9.00 -10.48
N SER A 3 2.12 -9.89 -11.01
CA SER A 3 0.76 -9.53 -11.38
C SER A 3 -0.09 -9.29 -10.13
N LEU A 4 -0.82 -8.17 -10.09
CA LEU A 4 -1.75 -7.84 -9.02
C LEU A 4 -3.14 -8.38 -9.33
N ASN A 5 -3.19 -9.66 -9.71
CA ASN A 5 -4.37 -10.29 -10.26
C ASN A 5 -5.22 -11.06 -9.24
N THR A 6 -4.82 -11.07 -7.97
CA THR A 6 -5.58 -11.71 -6.89
C THR A 6 -5.58 -10.81 -5.67
N PHE A 7 -6.60 -10.96 -4.83
CA PHE A 7 -6.64 -10.33 -3.51
C PHE A 7 -5.35 -10.57 -2.72
N GLY A 8 -4.87 -11.82 -2.70
CA GLY A 8 -3.66 -12.21 -2.00
C GLY A 8 -2.43 -11.48 -2.50
N ALA A 9 -2.27 -11.36 -3.83
CA ALA A 9 -1.19 -10.60 -4.45
C ALA A 9 -1.27 -9.11 -4.10
N ILE A 10 -2.45 -8.50 -4.18
CA ILE A 10 -2.66 -7.08 -3.84
C ILE A 10 -2.29 -6.80 -2.38
N LEU A 11 -2.80 -7.57 -1.42
CA LEU A 11 -2.46 -7.32 -0.01
C LEU A 11 -1.00 -7.64 0.30
N SER A 12 -0.40 -8.63 -0.37
CA SER A 12 1.02 -8.92 -0.18
C SER A 12 1.89 -7.78 -0.73
N HIS A 13 1.51 -7.21 -1.87
CA HIS A 13 2.15 -6.01 -2.42
C HIS A 13 1.95 -4.80 -1.50
N ALA A 14 0.74 -4.56 -0.99
CA ALA A 14 0.46 -3.47 -0.06
C ALA A 14 1.32 -3.55 1.22
N VAL A 15 1.45 -4.76 1.79
CA VAL A 15 2.32 -5.01 2.96
C VAL A 15 3.79 -4.75 2.61
N ALA A 16 4.26 -5.21 1.44
CA ALA A 16 5.63 -4.98 1.00
C ALA A 16 5.91 -3.50 0.73
N LEU A 17 4.96 -2.77 0.16
CA LEU A 17 5.03 -1.34 -0.12
C LEU A 17 5.17 -0.54 1.19
N GLU A 18 4.30 -0.78 2.18
CA GLU A 18 4.43 -0.12 3.49
C GLU A 18 5.69 -0.53 4.26
N SER A 19 6.17 -1.76 4.08
CA SER A 19 7.43 -2.21 4.67
C SER A 19 8.62 -1.43 4.10
N GLN A 20 8.65 -1.22 2.78
CA GLN A 20 9.68 -0.43 2.10
C GLN A 20 9.64 1.03 2.55
N LEU A 21 8.46 1.65 2.59
CA LEU A 21 8.29 3.02 3.08
C LEU A 21 8.75 3.17 4.54
N SER A 22 8.35 2.25 5.42
CA SER A 22 8.76 2.26 6.82
C SER A 22 10.29 2.20 6.98
N ALA A 23 10.94 1.27 6.27
CA ALA A 23 12.39 1.14 6.30
C ALA A 23 13.08 2.40 5.75
N TRP A 24 12.55 2.94 4.66
CA TRP A 24 13.10 4.14 4.04
C TRP A 24 12.96 5.38 4.92
N TYR A 25 11.77 5.66 5.47
CA TYR A 25 11.58 6.77 6.42
C TYR A 25 12.43 6.60 7.69
N THR A 26 12.63 5.36 8.16
CA THR A 26 13.55 5.09 9.28
C THR A 26 14.98 5.51 8.94
N ARG A 27 15.44 5.18 7.72
CA ARG A 27 16.77 5.59 7.23
C ARG A 27 16.91 7.11 7.12
N LEU A 28 15.83 7.82 6.76
CA LEU A 28 15.80 9.28 6.66
C LEU A 28 15.68 9.99 8.02
N GLY A 29 15.44 9.27 9.12
CA GLY A 29 15.19 9.88 10.43
C GLY A 29 13.76 10.38 10.65
N GLU A 30 12.85 10.09 9.72
CA GLU A 30 11.44 10.49 9.72
C GLU A 30 10.60 9.54 10.61
N ALA A 31 10.82 9.59 11.92
CA ALA A 31 10.27 8.63 12.89
C ALA A 31 8.73 8.52 12.85
N ASP A 32 8.02 9.64 12.70
CA ASP A 32 6.55 9.64 12.65
C ASP A 32 6.02 9.01 11.36
N LYS A 33 6.64 9.30 10.22
CA LYS A 33 6.27 8.69 8.93
C LYS A 33 6.58 7.20 8.91
N ALA A 34 7.73 6.80 9.44
CA ALA A 34 8.11 5.39 9.60
C ALA A 34 7.09 4.63 10.47
N LYS A 35 6.72 5.19 11.62
CA LYS A 35 5.72 4.62 12.53
C LYS A 35 4.33 4.53 11.88
N ALA A 36 3.94 5.53 11.11
CA ALA A 36 2.68 5.51 10.36
C ALA A 36 2.66 4.40 9.30
N ALA A 37 3.75 4.24 8.54
CA ALA A 37 3.89 3.17 7.55
C ALA A 37 3.86 1.78 8.21
N ASP A 38 4.60 1.57 9.31
CA ASP A 38 4.57 0.29 10.03
C ASP A 38 3.18 -0.03 10.60
N LYS A 39 2.44 0.99 11.06
CA LYS A 39 1.06 0.82 11.53
C LYS A 39 0.13 0.35 10.40
N ARG A 40 0.26 0.92 9.19
CA ARG A 40 -0.49 0.47 8.00
C ARG A 40 -0.10 -0.94 7.60
N ARG A 41 1.20 -1.26 7.55
CA ARG A 41 1.72 -2.62 7.30
C ARG A 41 1.06 -3.65 8.20
N LYS A 42 1.13 -3.46 9.52
CA LYS A 42 0.53 -4.38 10.52
C LYS A 42 -0.97 -4.55 10.33
N LYS A 43 -1.68 -3.46 10.02
CA LYS A 43 -3.11 -3.49 9.75
C LYS A 43 -3.43 -4.32 8.50
N LEU A 44 -2.67 -4.14 7.43
CA LEU A 44 -2.86 -4.88 6.17
C LEU A 44 -2.54 -6.37 6.35
N GLU A 45 -1.49 -6.71 7.11
CA GLU A 45 -1.20 -8.10 7.47
C GLU A 45 -2.34 -8.77 8.23
N ARG A 46 -2.92 -8.05 9.20
CA ARG A 46 -4.07 -8.53 9.96
C ARG A 46 -5.27 -8.76 9.05
N VAL A 47 -5.62 -7.78 8.22
CA VAL A 47 -6.71 -7.87 7.24
C VAL A 47 -6.50 -9.07 6.30
N ARG A 48 -5.28 -9.27 5.81
CA ARG A 48 -4.93 -10.42 4.96
C ARG A 48 -5.19 -11.75 5.66
N ARG A 49 -4.83 -11.90 6.94
CA ARG A 49 -5.06 -13.14 7.70
C ARG A 49 -6.54 -13.37 7.98
N GLU A 50 -7.28 -12.32 8.35
CA GLU A 50 -8.69 -12.42 8.72
C GLU A 50 -9.60 -12.67 7.52
N ASN A 51 -9.24 -12.17 6.34
CA ASN A 51 -10.12 -12.17 5.16
C ASN A 51 -9.70 -13.17 4.08
N VAL A 52 -8.68 -14.00 4.32
CA VAL A 52 -8.16 -14.95 3.31
C VAL A 52 -9.21 -15.96 2.83
N VAL A 53 -10.20 -16.26 3.68
CA VAL A 53 -11.25 -17.26 3.40
C VAL A 53 -12.44 -16.66 2.64
N GLU A 54 -12.63 -15.34 2.68
CA GLU A 54 -13.77 -14.64 2.05
C GLU A 54 -13.47 -14.20 0.60
N ILE A 55 -12.32 -14.59 0.04
CA ILE A 55 -11.85 -14.14 -1.28
C ILE A 55 -12.63 -14.86 -2.39
N THR A 56 -13.20 -14.11 -3.32
CA THR A 56 -13.61 -14.64 -4.62
C THR A 56 -12.38 -14.87 -5.50
N LEU A 57 -12.33 -16.03 -6.16
CA LEU A 57 -11.23 -16.45 -7.03
C LEU A 57 -11.21 -15.73 -8.40
N GLU A 58 -12.07 -14.74 -8.61
CA GLU A 58 -12.10 -13.98 -9.85
C GLU A 58 -10.80 -13.18 -10.01
N PRO A 59 -10.12 -13.31 -11.17
CA PRO A 59 -8.93 -12.54 -11.45
C PRO A 59 -9.24 -11.04 -11.48
N ILE A 60 -8.36 -10.26 -10.84
CA ILE A 60 -8.39 -8.80 -10.91
C ILE A 60 -7.57 -8.37 -12.13
N GLU A 61 -8.19 -7.64 -13.04
CA GLU A 61 -7.55 -7.23 -14.29
C GLU A 61 -7.05 -5.77 -14.24
N GLY A 62 -6.10 -5.45 -15.13
CA GLY A 62 -5.62 -4.08 -15.34
C GLY A 62 -4.88 -3.48 -14.14
N LEU A 63 -4.09 -4.30 -13.42
CA LEU A 63 -3.18 -3.84 -12.38
C LEU A 63 -1.81 -4.53 -12.53
N SER A 64 -0.73 -3.75 -12.52
CA SER A 64 0.64 -4.27 -12.43
C SER A 64 1.33 -3.72 -11.19
N ALA A 65 2.14 -4.54 -10.51
CA ALA A 65 2.97 -4.05 -9.40
C ALA A 65 4.04 -3.04 -9.88
N ASP A 66 4.43 -3.12 -11.15
CA ASP A 66 5.47 -2.26 -11.72
C ASP A 66 4.98 -0.80 -11.87
N ASP A 67 3.67 -0.58 -11.97
CA ASP A 67 3.05 0.76 -12.01
C ASP A 67 3.21 1.53 -10.69
N TYR A 68 3.53 0.81 -9.60
CA TYR A 68 3.62 1.34 -8.24
C TYR A 68 5.03 1.18 -7.64
N ALA A 69 6.04 1.04 -8.50
CA ALA A 69 7.42 0.96 -8.06
C ALA A 69 7.84 2.28 -7.37
N LEU A 70 8.35 2.16 -6.14
CA LEU A 70 8.84 3.30 -5.38
C LEU A 70 10.30 3.59 -5.74
N ASP A 71 10.60 4.82 -6.15
CA ASP A 71 11.98 5.31 -6.20
C ASP A 71 12.39 5.83 -4.81
N LEU A 72 13.20 5.05 -4.11
CA LEU A 72 13.67 5.32 -2.75
C LEU A 72 15.16 5.70 -2.72
N SER A 73 15.72 6.08 -3.87
CA SER A 73 17.12 6.50 -3.99
C SER A 73 17.37 7.90 -3.42
N GLY A 74 16.40 8.81 -3.56
CA GLY A 74 16.45 10.16 -3.01
C GLY A 74 16.09 10.24 -1.52
N ASP A 75 16.34 11.41 -0.93
CA ASP A 75 16.04 11.76 0.47
C ASP A 75 15.29 13.10 0.62
N SER A 76 15.11 13.83 -0.49
CA SER A 76 14.44 15.13 -0.50
C SER A 76 12.95 15.04 -0.16
N ASP A 77 12.37 16.15 0.29
CA ASP A 77 10.92 16.26 0.51
C ASP A 77 10.12 15.96 -0.76
N ALA A 78 10.67 16.32 -1.93
CA ALA A 78 10.07 15.98 -3.22
C ALA A 78 10.07 14.46 -3.47
N ALA A 79 11.14 13.74 -3.14
CA ALA A 79 11.17 12.28 -3.23
C ALA A 79 10.14 11.66 -2.28
N GLN A 80 10.03 12.19 -1.05
CA GLN A 80 9.04 11.72 -0.08
C GLN A 80 7.60 11.96 -0.53
N ALA A 81 7.31 13.12 -1.13
CA ALA A 81 6.01 13.42 -1.71
C ALA A 81 5.68 12.51 -2.89
N THR A 82 6.64 12.26 -3.80
CA THR A 82 6.46 11.33 -4.92
C THR A 82 6.15 9.92 -4.42
N ALA A 83 6.89 9.41 -3.43
CA ALA A 83 6.64 8.10 -2.86
C ALA A 83 5.22 8.00 -2.24
N ALA A 84 4.78 9.04 -1.52
CA ALA A 84 3.43 9.10 -0.96
C ALA A 84 2.33 9.22 -2.04
N GLN A 85 2.58 9.92 -3.15
CA GLN A 85 1.67 9.98 -4.30
C GLN A 85 1.50 8.62 -4.97
N ILE A 86 2.60 7.91 -5.23
CA ILE A 86 2.56 6.55 -5.80
C ILE A 86 1.80 5.60 -4.87
N ALA A 87 2.07 5.64 -3.57
CA ALA A 87 1.35 4.85 -2.59
C ALA A 87 -0.15 5.19 -2.56
N ALA A 88 -0.51 6.47 -2.59
CA ALA A 88 -1.90 6.91 -2.64
C ALA A 88 -2.62 6.43 -3.90
N ALA A 89 -1.97 6.52 -5.07
CA ALA A 89 -2.49 6.03 -6.35
C ALA A 89 -2.76 4.52 -6.30
N PHE A 90 -1.78 3.74 -5.82
CA PHE A 90 -1.93 2.29 -5.61
C PHE A 90 -3.22 1.98 -4.82
N TYR A 91 -3.41 2.61 -3.65
CA TYR A 91 -4.59 2.33 -2.83
C TYR A 91 -5.90 2.78 -3.48
N ALA A 92 -5.89 3.88 -4.23
CA ALA A 92 -7.06 4.38 -4.95
C ALA A 92 -7.47 3.42 -6.08
N ASP A 93 -6.50 2.83 -6.77
CA ASP A 93 -6.75 1.95 -7.92
C ASP A 93 -7.16 0.54 -7.50
N VAL A 94 -6.57 0.00 -6.42
CA VAL A 94 -6.85 -1.37 -5.99
C VAL A 94 -8.10 -1.49 -5.12
N ALA A 95 -8.42 -0.50 -4.28
CA ALA A 95 -9.51 -0.64 -3.33
C ALA A 95 -10.89 -0.91 -3.97
N PRO A 96 -11.30 -0.21 -5.06
CA PRO A 96 -12.58 -0.47 -5.73
C PRO A 96 -12.67 -1.87 -6.37
N LYS A 97 -11.53 -2.51 -6.61
CA LYS A 97 -11.44 -3.86 -7.20
C LYS A 97 -11.52 -4.97 -6.15
N ILE A 98 -11.54 -4.63 -4.86
CA ILE A 98 -11.70 -5.60 -3.77
C ILE A 98 -13.16 -5.71 -3.37
N ASN A 99 -13.71 -6.93 -3.48
CA ASN A 99 -15.08 -7.21 -3.08
C ASN A 99 -15.27 -7.54 -1.59
N VAL A 100 -14.18 -7.83 -0.86
CA VAL A 100 -14.23 -8.01 0.59
C VAL A 100 -14.25 -6.65 1.28
N ARG A 101 -15.42 -6.26 1.79
CA ARG A 101 -15.68 -4.90 2.30
C ARG A 101 -14.72 -4.45 3.41
N ALA A 102 -14.32 -5.35 4.30
CA ALA A 102 -13.37 -5.04 5.37
C ALA A 102 -11.99 -4.67 4.80
N ALA A 103 -11.53 -5.43 3.80
CA ALA A 103 -10.26 -5.18 3.14
C ALA A 103 -10.29 -3.94 2.25
N GLN A 104 -11.37 -3.75 1.48
CA GLN A 104 -11.61 -2.52 0.71
C GLN A 104 -11.48 -1.28 1.60
N ARG A 105 -12.22 -1.24 2.73
CA ARG A 105 -12.15 -0.10 3.68
C ARG A 105 -10.76 0.09 4.27
N ALA A 106 -10.02 -0.99 4.50
CA ALA A 106 -8.65 -0.89 4.99
C ALA A 106 -7.73 -0.23 3.96
N LEU A 107 -7.83 -0.60 2.68
CA LEU A 107 -7.08 -0.04 1.57
C LEU A 107 -7.45 1.43 1.34
N GLU A 108 -8.75 1.76 1.25
CA GLU A 108 -9.23 3.15 1.11
C GLU A 108 -8.68 4.06 2.22
N ARG A 109 -8.65 3.54 3.46
CA ARG A 109 -8.11 4.29 4.59
C ARG A 109 -6.60 4.50 4.47
N CYS A 110 -5.84 3.52 4.00
CA CYS A 110 -4.40 3.69 3.76
C CYS A 110 -4.15 4.76 2.69
N GLY A 111 -4.90 4.74 1.58
CA GLY A 111 -4.81 5.78 0.55
C GLY A 111 -5.10 7.18 1.10
N LYS A 112 -6.18 7.34 1.87
CA LYS A 112 -6.51 8.63 2.54
C LYS A 112 -5.43 9.10 3.51
N GLU A 113 -4.77 8.17 4.21
CA GLU A 113 -3.67 8.50 5.11
C GLU A 113 -2.42 8.99 4.36
N HIS A 114 -2.13 8.44 3.17
CA HIS A 114 -1.06 8.95 2.29
C HIS A 114 -1.39 10.30 1.68
N VAL A 115 -2.62 10.52 1.20
CA VAL A 115 -3.04 11.83 0.67
C VAL A 115 -2.89 12.93 1.73
N LYS A 116 -3.18 12.64 2.99
CA LYS A 116 -2.98 13.58 4.10
C LYS A 116 -1.51 13.91 4.39
N GLN A 117 -0.56 13.09 3.94
CA GLN A 117 0.87 13.35 4.08
C GLN A 117 1.41 14.27 2.98
N LEU A 118 0.61 14.53 1.93
CA LEU A 118 0.96 15.40 0.81
C LEU A 118 0.53 16.87 1.00
N ILE A 119 -0.26 17.15 2.04
CA ILE A 119 -0.84 18.46 2.37
C ILE A 119 -0.19 18.96 3.65
#